data_AF-A0A9E1WC36-F1
#
_entry.id   AF-A0A9E1WC36-F1
#
_cell.length_a   1.000
_cell.length_b   1.000
_cell.length_c   1.000
_cell.angle_alpha   90.00
_cell.angle_beta   90.00
_cell.angle_gamma   90.00
#
_symmetry.space_group_name_H-M   'P 1'
#
loop_
_entity.id
_entity.type
_entity.pdbx_description
1 polymer ?
#
loop_
_entity_poly.entity_id
_entity_poly.type
_entity_poly.pdbx_seq_one_letter_code
_entity_poly.pdbx_strand_id
1 'polypeptide(L)'
;MLIWTISLLGGALLMAPVWTLSANAAPIMITNLSPLAALRGLPTQRPADVQLGSVVTVSQSLSNHFSVEDSGDESLMLDGQTDVLSVSLRYAFDPDWDIEITLPWVQHSRGFMDPLISD
;
A
#
# COMPACT_ATOMS: atom_id res chain seq x y z
N MET A 1 -40.12 -28.04 18.27
CA MET A 1 -38.96 -27.82 17.38
C MET A 1 -38.48 -26.36 17.31
N LEU A 2 -39.08 -25.41 18.05
CA LEU A 2 -38.72 -23.98 17.97
C LEU A 2 -37.67 -23.51 19.00
N ILE A 3 -37.41 -24.30 20.05
CA ILE A 3 -36.54 -23.90 21.17
C ILE A 3 -35.07 -24.29 20.91
N TRP A 4 -34.82 -25.26 20.02
CA TRP A 4 -33.46 -25.74 19.70
C TRP A 4 -32.74 -24.87 18.67
N THR A 5 -33.48 -24.11 17.84
CA THR A 5 -32.90 -23.23 16.81
C THR A 5 -32.35 -21.91 17.37
N ILE A 6 -32.87 -21.43 18.50
CA ILE A 6 -32.39 -20.20 19.14
C ILE A 6 -31.02 -20.43 19.83
N SER A 7 -30.76 -21.66 20.31
CA SER A 7 -29.51 -22.00 21.00
C SER A 7 -28.31 -22.11 20.04
N LEU A 8 -28.53 -22.52 18.79
CA LEU A 8 -27.49 -22.57 17.76
C LEU A 8 -27.01 -21.19 17.28
N LEU A 9 -27.89 -20.19 17.27
CA LEU A 9 -27.53 -18.80 16.96
C LEU A 9 -26.72 -18.13 18.10
N GLY A 10 -27.02 -18.48 19.36
CA GLY A 10 -26.24 -17.99 20.51
C GLY A 10 -24.82 -18.54 20.59
N GLY A 11 -24.61 -19.80 20.18
CA GLY A 11 -23.29 -20.43 20.15
C GLY A 11 -22.37 -19.90 19.03
N ALA A 12 -22.93 -19.58 17.86
CA ALA A 12 -22.15 -19.09 16.72
C ALA A 12 -21.59 -17.66 16.95
N LEU A 13 -22.27 -16.83 17.77
CA LEU A 13 -21.79 -15.49 18.10
C LEU A 13 -20.54 -15.49 19.01
N LEU A 14 -20.32 -16.58 19.76
CA LEU A 14 -19.15 -16.74 20.65
C LEU A 14 -17.88 -17.21 19.92
N MET A 15 -18.00 -17.61 18.65
CA MET A 15 -16.89 -18.03 17.78
C MET A 15 -16.59 -16.99 16.68
N ALA A 16 -17.14 -15.79 16.78
CA ALA A 16 -16.75 -14.71 15.89
C ALA A 16 -15.26 -14.39 16.11
N PRO A 17 -14.43 -14.35 15.05
CA PRO A 17 -13.04 -13.94 15.19
C PRO A 17 -13.01 -12.53 15.78
N VAL A 18 -12.37 -12.39 16.93
CA VAL A 18 -12.08 -11.09 17.51
C VAL A 18 -10.97 -10.48 16.67
N TRP A 19 -11.33 -9.54 15.80
CA TRP A 19 -10.36 -8.73 15.09
C TRP A 19 -9.78 -7.72 16.08
N THR A 20 -8.55 -7.96 16.52
CA THR A 20 -7.80 -6.97 17.29
C THR A 20 -7.23 -5.94 16.32
N LEU A 21 -7.83 -4.75 16.31
CA LEU A 21 -7.26 -3.61 15.61
C LEU A 21 -6.12 -3.04 16.47
N SER A 22 -4.91 -3.55 16.28
CA SER A 22 -3.72 -2.96 16.89
C SER A 22 -3.38 -1.66 16.15
N ALA A 23 -3.18 -0.56 16.89
CA ALA A 23 -2.62 0.66 16.34
C ALA A 23 -1.14 0.39 16.03
N ASN A 24 -0.86 0.00 14.78
CA ASN A 24 0.51 -0.18 14.33
C ASN A 24 1.17 1.20 14.25
N ALA A 25 2.28 1.41 14.96
CA ALA A 25 3.13 2.59 14.85
C ALA A 25 3.97 2.53 13.56
N ALA A 26 3.36 2.08 12.46
CA ALA A 26 4.03 1.98 11.18
C ALA A 26 4.35 3.40 10.67
N PRO A 27 5.54 3.60 10.08
CA PRO A 27 5.86 4.86 9.43
C PRO A 27 4.87 5.12 8.30
N ILE A 28 4.58 6.40 8.06
CA ILE A 28 3.86 6.81 6.85
C ILE A 28 4.74 6.42 5.67
N MET A 29 4.22 5.55 4.80
CA MET A 29 4.95 5.08 3.63
C MET A 29 5.12 6.22 2.63
N ILE A 30 6.34 6.74 2.50
CA ILE A 30 6.69 7.74 1.49
C ILE A 30 7.58 7.08 0.45
N THR A 31 7.14 7.12 -0.81
CA THR A 31 7.91 6.63 -1.96
C THR A 31 7.90 7.67 -3.07
N ASN A 32 8.98 7.75 -3.84
CA ASN A 32 9.01 8.59 -5.03
C ASN A 32 8.43 7.81 -6.21
N LEU A 33 7.24 8.20 -6.64
CA LEU A 33 6.53 7.59 -7.76
C LEU A 33 6.74 8.32 -9.10
N SER A 34 7.78 9.15 -9.20
CA SER A 34 8.10 9.75 -10.49
C SER A 34 8.44 8.67 -11.52
N PRO A 35 8.11 8.88 -12.82
CA PRO A 35 8.39 7.90 -13.87
C PRO A 35 9.87 7.49 -13.93
N LEU A 36 10.78 8.39 -13.59
CA LEU A 36 12.22 8.13 -13.58
C LEU A 36 12.71 7.44 -12.30
N ALA A 37 12.05 7.66 -11.15
CA ALA A 37 12.44 7.03 -9.89
C ALA A 37 12.23 5.51 -9.89
N ALA A 38 11.23 5.02 -10.64
CA ALA A 38 10.94 3.60 -10.78
C ALA A 38 12.12 2.78 -11.33
N LEU A 39 13.00 3.39 -12.15
CA LEU A 39 14.19 2.72 -12.71
C LEU A 39 15.22 2.34 -11.65
N ARG A 40 15.18 2.93 -10.46
CA ARG A 40 16.18 2.72 -9.41
C ARG A 40 15.84 1.56 -8.46
N GLY A 41 14.59 1.09 -8.45
CA GLY A 41 14.18 -0.08 -7.65
C GLY A 41 14.48 0.03 -6.15
N LEU A 42 14.23 1.20 -5.54
CA LEU A 42 14.49 1.39 -4.12
C LEU A 42 13.50 0.60 -3.26
N PRO A 43 13.97 -0.06 -2.18
CA PRO A 43 13.08 -0.75 -1.25
C PRO A 43 12.18 0.25 -0.53
N THR A 44 10.96 -0.18 -0.22
CA THR A 44 10.00 0.61 0.54
C THR A 44 10.45 0.78 1.98
N GLN A 45 10.06 1.90 2.60
CA GLN A 45 10.23 2.09 4.04
C GLN A 45 9.46 1.00 4.80
N ARG A 46 9.96 0.58 5.96
CA ARG A 46 9.27 -0.40 6.82
C ARG A 46 9.68 -0.19 8.28
N PRO A 47 8.85 -0.64 9.25
CA PRO A 47 9.27 -0.70 10.65
C PRO A 47 10.49 -1.61 10.80
N ALA A 48 11.47 -1.17 11.60
CA ALA A 48 12.61 -1.99 11.98
C ALA A 48 12.24 -3.07 13.01
N ASP A 49 11.13 -2.88 13.74
CA ASP A 49 10.63 -3.85 14.71
C ASP A 49 10.10 -5.12 14.02
N VAL A 50 10.64 -6.26 14.47
CA VAL A 50 10.29 -7.60 13.98
C VAL A 50 9.21 -8.18 14.89
N GLN A 51 7.99 -8.22 14.37
CA GLN A 51 6.85 -8.79 15.08
C GLN A 51 6.63 -10.23 14.62
N LEU A 52 6.83 -11.19 15.53
CA LEU A 52 6.62 -12.61 15.30
C LEU A 52 5.24 -12.90 14.69
N GLY A 53 5.21 -13.82 13.71
CA GLY A 53 4.01 -14.16 12.97
C GLY A 53 3.90 -13.42 11.64
N SER A 54 2.67 -13.32 11.13
CA SER A 54 2.38 -12.75 9.81
C SER A 54 1.74 -11.37 9.91
N VAL A 55 2.25 -10.41 9.12
CA VAL A 55 1.65 -9.10 8.93
C VAL A 55 1.33 -8.92 7.46
N VAL A 56 0.08 -8.53 7.17
CA VAL A 56 -0.35 -8.16 5.83
C VAL A 56 -0.50 -6.64 5.78
N THR A 57 0.14 -6.02 4.80
CA THR A 57 0.02 -4.58 4.56
C THR A 57 -0.56 -4.35 3.17
N VAL A 58 -1.58 -3.50 3.09
CA VAL A 58 -2.14 -3.02 1.83
C VAL A 58 -1.95 -1.51 1.80
N SER A 59 -1.34 -1.01 0.74
CA SER A 59 -1.11 0.42 0.55
C SER A 59 -1.52 0.86 -0.84
N GLN A 60 -2.15 2.01 -0.93
CA GLN A 60 -2.44 2.68 -2.19
C GLN A 60 -1.70 4.01 -2.23
N SER A 61 -1.09 4.33 -3.36
CA SER A 61 -0.39 5.58 -3.58
C SER A 61 -0.73 6.12 -4.95
N LEU A 62 -0.90 7.44 -5.01
CA LEU A 62 -1.28 8.19 -6.19
C LEU A 62 -0.35 9.38 -6.29
N SER A 63 0.27 9.57 -7.44
CA SER A 63 1.19 10.67 -7.69
C SER A 63 0.92 11.28 -9.05
N ASN A 64 0.78 12.61 -9.10
CA ASN A 64 0.75 13.37 -10.34
C ASN A 64 2.09 14.09 -10.52
N HIS A 65 2.65 14.08 -11.73
CA HIS A 65 3.93 14.70 -12.04
C HIS A 65 3.80 15.57 -13.30
N PHE A 66 4.14 16.85 -13.16
CA PHE A 66 4.24 17.81 -14.26
C PHE A 66 5.59 18.52 -14.15
N SER A 67 6.47 18.31 -15.13
CA SER A 67 7.73 19.05 -15.27
C SER A 67 7.94 19.51 -16.71
N VAL A 68 8.44 20.73 -16.85
CA VAL A 68 8.80 21.37 -18.12
C VAL A 68 10.22 21.88 -17.95
N GLU A 69 11.12 21.44 -18.82
CA GLU A 69 12.52 21.85 -18.84
C GLU A 69 12.86 22.29 -20.27
N ASP A 70 13.44 23.49 -20.40
CA ASP A 70 13.86 24.05 -21.69
C ASP A 70 15.38 24.29 -21.66
N SER A 71 16.09 23.84 -22.69
CA SER A 71 17.53 24.03 -22.85
C SER A 71 17.90 24.26 -24.31
N GLY A 72 18.17 25.52 -24.67
CA GLY A 72 18.50 25.90 -26.04
C GLY A 72 17.32 25.67 -26.99
N ASP A 73 17.51 24.80 -27.98
CA ASP A 73 16.46 24.39 -28.95
C ASP A 73 15.75 23.08 -28.54
N GLU A 74 16.03 22.55 -27.34
CA GLU A 74 15.41 21.35 -26.80
C GLU A 74 14.40 21.69 -25.71
N SER A 75 13.27 21.00 -25.71
CA SER A 75 12.24 21.10 -24.67
C SER A 75 11.79 19.70 -24.26
N LEU A 76 11.71 19.46 -22.95
CA LEU A 76 11.23 18.22 -22.36
C LEU A 76 10.02 18.52 -21.48
N MET A 77 8.88 17.96 -21.85
CA MET A 77 7.67 17.98 -21.03
C MET A 77 7.36 16.58 -20.55
N LEU A 78 7.35 16.40 -19.22
CA LEU A 78 6.93 15.17 -18.57
C LEU A 78 5.64 15.44 -17.80
N ASP A 79 4.56 14.85 -18.28
CA ASP A 79 3.25 14.91 -17.66
C ASP A 79 2.69 13.50 -17.50
N GLY A 80 2.28 13.15 -16.29
CA GLY A 80 1.72 11.83 -16.03
C GLY A 80 1.36 11.57 -14.58
N GLN A 81 0.35 10.73 -14.42
CA GLN A 81 -0.10 10.19 -13.15
C GLN A 81 0.36 8.74 -13.01
N THR A 82 0.83 8.39 -11.82
CA THR A 82 1.19 7.03 -11.43
C THR A 82 0.36 6.58 -10.24
N ASP A 83 -0.35 5.48 -10.43
CA ASP A 83 -1.16 4.79 -9.44
C ASP A 83 -0.45 3.50 -9.05
N VAL A 84 -0.25 3.27 -7.75
CA VAL A 84 0.35 2.05 -7.22
C VAL A 84 -0.50 1.47 -6.11
N LEU A 85 -0.94 0.23 -6.30
CA LEU A 85 -1.55 -0.60 -5.26
C LEU A 85 -0.55 -1.69 -4.88
N SER A 86 -0.15 -1.75 -3.62
CA SER A 86 0.80 -2.76 -3.14
C SER A 86 0.17 -3.64 -2.08
N VAL A 87 0.41 -4.94 -2.20
CA VAL A 87 0.10 -5.93 -1.18
C VAL A 87 1.40 -6.56 -0.70
N SER A 88 1.69 -6.42 0.59
CA SER A 88 2.86 -7.01 1.26
C SER A 88 2.42 -8.08 2.24
N LEU A 89 3.11 -9.22 2.22
CA LEU A 89 3.07 -10.23 3.26
C LEU A 89 4.44 -10.32 3.92
N ARG A 90 4.50 -10.04 5.22
CA ARG A 90 5.69 -10.15 6.04
C ARG A 90 5.51 -11.28 7.05
N TYR A 91 6.52 -12.14 7.17
CA TYR A 91 6.53 -13.24 8.13
C TYR A 91 7.83 -13.25 8.92
N ALA A 92 7.72 -13.15 10.23
CA ALA A 92 8.84 -13.27 11.16
C ALA A 92 8.79 -14.62 11.88
N PHE A 93 9.89 -15.37 11.78
CA PHE A 93 10.06 -16.69 12.39
C PHE A 93 11.00 -16.67 13.60
N ASP A 94 11.67 -15.55 13.85
CA ASP A 94 12.57 -15.30 14.98
C ASP A 94 12.50 -13.80 15.36
N PRO A 95 12.81 -13.39 16.60
CA PRO A 95 12.82 -11.98 16.98
C PRO A 95 13.76 -11.08 16.17
N ASP A 96 14.76 -11.64 15.48
CA ASP A 96 15.73 -10.87 14.69
C ASP A 96 15.58 -11.05 13.18
N TRP A 97 14.70 -11.95 12.72
CA TRP A 97 14.57 -12.30 11.30
C TRP A 97 13.13 -12.25 10.79
N ASP A 98 12.95 -11.49 9.70
CA ASP A 98 11.73 -11.48 8.90
C ASP A 98 12.01 -11.60 7.39
N ILE A 99 11.00 -12.09 6.67
CA ILE A 99 10.97 -12.09 5.21
C ILE A 99 9.69 -11.37 4.77
N GLU A 100 9.81 -10.48 3.79
CA GLU A 100 8.68 -9.76 3.21
C GLU A 100 8.62 -9.98 1.70
N ILE A 101 7.41 -10.24 1.20
CA ILE A 101 7.11 -10.32 -0.23
C ILE A 101 6.11 -9.23 -0.55
N THR A 102 6.43 -8.37 -1.51
CA THR A 102 5.58 -7.26 -1.96
C THR A 102 5.19 -7.45 -3.42
N LEU A 103 3.90 -7.33 -3.70
CA LEU A 103 3.33 -7.36 -5.04
C LEU A 103 2.76 -5.97 -5.37
N PRO A 104 3.45 -5.17 -6.20
CA PRO A 104 2.94 -3.88 -6.67
C PRO A 104 2.17 -4.04 -7.97
N TRP A 105 0.98 -3.43 -8.03
CA TRP A 105 0.21 -3.18 -9.24
C TRP A 105 0.40 -1.72 -9.62
N VAL A 106 1.12 -1.46 -10.71
CA VAL A 106 1.47 -0.11 -11.16
C VAL A 106 0.69 0.20 -12.44
N GLN A 107 0.03 1.35 -12.46
CA GLN A 107 -0.62 1.89 -13.64
C GLN A 107 -0.13 3.32 -13.87
N HIS A 108 0.22 3.61 -15.12
CA HIS A 108 0.55 4.96 -15.57
C HIS A 108 -0.59 5.49 -16.44
N SER A 109 -0.99 6.74 -16.22
CA SER A 109 -2.01 7.42 -17.01
C SER A 109 -1.61 8.88 -17.27
N ARG A 110 -2.35 9.55 -18.15
CA ARG A 110 -2.15 10.98 -18.47
C ARG A 110 -2.85 11.92 -17.47
N GLY A 111 -3.43 11.40 -16.39
CA GLY A 111 -4.11 12.20 -15.36
C GLY A 111 -5.63 11.99 -15.32
N PHE A 112 -6.14 11.30 -14.29
CA PHE A 112 -7.55 11.38 -13.89
C PHE A 112 -7.81 12.62 -13.03
N MET A 113 -6.77 13.12 -12.36
CA MET A 113 -6.84 14.31 -11.48
C MET A 113 -6.70 15.65 -12.20
N ASP A 114 -6.47 15.66 -13.53
CA ASP A 114 -6.39 16.89 -14.32
C ASP A 114 -7.56 17.86 -14.05
N PRO A 115 -8.83 17.41 -14.01
CA PRO A 115 -9.95 18.30 -13.72
C PRO A 115 -9.97 18.89 -12.30
N LEU A 116 -9.23 18.32 -11.35
CA LEU A 116 -9.15 18.82 -9.96
C LEU A 116 -8.02 19.82 -9.74
N ILE A 117 -7.04 19.87 -10.65
CA ILE A 117 -5.84 20.71 -10.55
C ILE A 117 -5.93 21.91 -11.52
N SER A 118 -6.63 21.75 -12.65
CA SER A 118 -6.75 22.77 -13.69
C SER A 118 -7.94 23.73 -13.53
N ASP A 119 -8.61 23.76 -12.37
CA ASP A 119 -9.67 24.73 -12.02
C ASP A 119 -9.25 25.60 -10.83
#